data_AF-A0A2M7STA5-F1
#
_entry.id   AF-A0A2M7STA5-F1
#
_cell.length_a   1.000
_cell.length_b   1.000
_cell.length_c   1.000
_cell.angle_alpha   90.00
_cell.angle_beta   90.00
_cell.angle_gamma   90.00
#
_symmetry.space_group_name_H-M   'P 1'
#
loop_
_entity.id
_entity.type
_entity.pdbx_description
1 polymer ?
#
loop_
_entity_poly.entity_id
_entity_poly.type
_entity_poly.pdbx_seq_one_letter_code
_entity_poly.pdbx_strand_id
1 'polypeptide(L)'
;MLDVLEKTDVILRLQEDLRRALEKAPEDRRWVMVIDLRKCVGCTSCTIACIAENKLPPGVVYRPVMAEEVGTYPHVTMKFLPKPCMQCDNPPCTPVCPVNATYKNEEGVVVIDYDHCIGCRACMAACPY
;
A
#
# COMPACT_ATOMS: atom_id res chain seq x y z
N MET A 1 -4.14 28.91 5.55
CA MET A 1 -4.05 27.47 5.21
C MET A 1 -2.98 26.72 6.04
N LEU A 2 -2.53 27.26 7.19
CA LEU A 2 -1.51 26.66 8.05
C LEU A 2 -2.05 26.24 9.44
N ASP A 3 -3.34 26.45 9.70
CA ASP A 3 -3.96 26.29 11.03
C ASP A 3 -4.74 24.97 11.20
N VAL A 4 -4.77 24.09 10.18
CA VAL A 4 -5.57 22.84 10.21
C VAL A 4 -4.82 21.70 10.93
N LEU A 5 -3.52 21.86 11.17
CA LEU A 5 -2.67 20.81 11.75
C LEU A 5 -2.42 20.98 13.25
N GLU A 6 -2.76 22.12 13.84
CA GLU A 6 -2.49 22.38 15.25
C GLU A 6 -3.75 22.18 16.12
N LYS A 7 -3.56 21.44 17.22
CA LYS A 7 -4.41 21.26 18.42
C LYS A 7 -5.15 19.93 18.62
N THR A 8 -4.89 18.87 17.85
CA THR A 8 -5.45 17.53 18.16
C THR A 8 -4.41 16.42 18.03
N ASP A 9 -4.49 15.41 18.90
CA ASP A 9 -3.69 14.19 18.81
C ASP A 9 -3.79 13.56 17.40
N VAL A 10 -2.67 13.06 16.88
CA VAL A 10 -2.57 12.54 15.51
C VAL A 10 -3.51 11.36 15.27
N ILE A 11 -3.70 10.49 16.27
CA ILE A 11 -4.57 9.32 16.15
C ILE A 11 -6.03 9.77 16.08
N LEU A 12 -6.44 10.72 16.91
CA LEU A 12 -7.80 11.27 16.87
C LEU A 12 -8.10 11.93 15.52
N ARG A 13 -7.14 12.66 14.95
CA ARG A 13 -7.27 13.24 13.60
C ARG A 13 -7.44 12.15 12.53
N LEU A 14 -6.63 11.10 12.56
CA LEU A 14 -6.74 9.99 11.59
C LEU A 14 -8.08 9.25 11.70
N GLN A 15 -8.61 9.09 12.92
CA GLN A 15 -9.92 8.49 13.15
C GLN A 15 -11.07 9.37 12.62
N GLU A 16 -10.97 10.69 12.82
CA GLU A 16 -11.90 11.67 12.24
C GLU A 16 -11.88 11.67 10.72
N ASP A 17 -10.68 11.69 10.12
CA ASP A 17 -10.50 11.65 8.68
C ASP A 17 -11.09 10.37 8.07
N LEU A 18 -10.90 9.22 8.74
CA LEU A 18 -11.51 7.95 8.36
C LEU A 18 -13.04 8.03 8.41
N ARG A 19 -13.62 8.52 9.51
CA ARG A 19 -15.08 8.63 9.63
C ARG A 19 -15.67 9.52 8.53
N ARG A 20 -15.07 10.69 8.29
CA ARG A 20 -15.49 11.61 7.22
C ARG A 20 -15.37 10.96 5.83
N ALA A 21 -14.39 10.09 5.61
CA ALA A 21 -14.29 9.34 4.37
C ALA A 21 -15.40 8.29 4.23
N LEU A 22 -15.75 7.60 5.31
CA LEU A 22 -16.79 6.56 5.32
C LEU A 22 -18.22 7.10 5.15
N GLU A 23 -18.46 8.38 5.49
CA GLU A 23 -19.74 9.06 5.22
C GLU A 23 -20.01 9.28 3.72
N LYS A 24 -18.97 9.22 2.88
CA LYS A 24 -19.10 9.35 1.43
C LYS A 24 -19.57 8.04 0.79
N ALA A 25 -20.27 8.16 -0.32
CA ALA A 25 -20.54 7.03 -1.20
C ALA A 25 -19.21 6.39 -1.67
N PRO A 26 -19.13 5.06 -1.86
CA PRO A 26 -17.91 4.36 -2.26
C PRO A 26 -17.18 5.02 -3.45
N GLU A 27 -17.91 5.41 -4.48
CA GLU A 27 -17.43 6.08 -5.70
C GLU A 27 -16.82 7.48 -5.47
N ASP A 28 -17.17 8.13 -4.35
CA ASP A 28 -16.65 9.43 -3.95
C ASP A 28 -15.44 9.32 -3.01
N ARG A 29 -15.06 8.09 -2.62
CA ARG A 29 -13.89 7.82 -1.78
C ARG A 29 -12.62 7.80 -2.62
N ARG A 30 -11.54 8.30 -2.02
CA ARG A 30 -10.18 8.16 -2.57
C ARG A 30 -9.22 7.83 -1.44
N TRP A 31 -8.72 6.60 -1.47
CA TRP A 31 -7.77 6.11 -0.49
C TRP A 31 -6.33 6.44 -0.91
N VAL A 32 -5.54 6.92 0.04
CA VAL A 32 -4.11 7.22 -0.17
C VAL A 32 -3.32 6.70 1.03
N MET A 33 -2.16 6.12 0.75
CA MET A 33 -1.19 5.74 1.76
C MET A 33 0.02 6.68 1.69
N VAL A 34 0.38 7.29 2.82
CA VAL A 34 1.59 8.10 2.95
C VAL A 34 2.48 7.47 4.01
N ILE A 35 3.73 7.17 3.63
CA ILE A 35 4.73 6.57 4.51
C ILE A 35 5.86 7.57 4.71
N ASP A 36 6.04 8.05 5.95
CA ASP A 36 7.16 8.93 6.30
C ASP A 36 8.43 8.10 6.50
N LEU A 37 9.29 8.07 5.47
CA LEU A 37 10.54 7.31 5.48
C LEU A 37 11.53 7.78 6.55
N ARG A 38 11.39 9.02 7.05
CA ARG A 38 12.25 9.54 8.13
C ARG A 38 11.95 8.88 9.49
N LYS A 39 10.75 8.31 9.64
CA LYS A 39 10.30 7.61 10.85
C LYS A 39 10.42 6.09 10.74
N CYS A 40 10.69 5.56 9.55
CA CYS A 40 10.80 4.13 9.36
C CYS A 40 12.13 3.63 9.94
N VAL A 41 12.05 2.64 10.84
CA VAL A 41 13.22 2.03 11.49
C VAL A 41 13.51 0.60 11.00
N GLY A 42 12.84 0.16 9.93
CA GLY A 42 13.05 -1.17 9.36
C GLY A 42 12.54 -2.34 10.20
N CYS A 43 11.66 -2.11 11.18
CA CYS A 43 11.21 -3.16 12.12
C CYS A 43 10.37 -4.29 11.51
N THR A 44 9.91 -4.16 10.25
CA THR A 44 9.05 -5.14 9.54
C THR A 44 7.71 -5.49 10.21
N SER A 45 7.29 -4.78 11.27
CA SER A 45 5.98 -5.01 11.91
C SER A 45 4.82 -4.87 10.93
N CYS A 46 4.99 -3.97 9.96
CA CYS A 46 4.04 -3.77 8.88
C CYS A 46 3.96 -5.03 7.96
N THR A 47 5.08 -5.66 7.63
CA THR A 47 5.12 -6.92 6.89
C THR A 47 4.45 -8.06 7.68
N ILE A 48 4.78 -8.20 8.96
CA ILE A 48 4.24 -9.24 9.83
C ILE A 48 2.72 -9.11 9.98
N ALA A 49 2.21 -7.90 10.22
CA ALA A 49 0.77 -7.65 10.30
C ALA A 49 0.05 -8.08 9.00
N CYS A 50 0.64 -7.80 7.84
CA CYS A 50 0.08 -8.20 6.56
C CYS A 50 0.06 -9.72 6.38
N ILE A 51 1.12 -10.41 6.79
CA ILE A 51 1.21 -11.87 6.74
C ILE A 51 0.15 -12.50 7.65
N ALA A 52 0.00 -11.99 8.87
CA ALA A 52 -0.97 -12.50 9.84
C ALA A 52 -2.42 -12.31 9.37
N GLU A 53 -2.75 -11.12 8.88
CA GLU A 53 -4.09 -10.79 8.41
C GLU A 53 -4.47 -11.60 7.16
N ASN A 54 -3.57 -11.67 6.17
CA ASN A 54 -3.85 -12.30 4.88
C ASN A 54 -3.46 -13.78 4.82
N LYS A 55 -2.92 -14.33 5.92
CA LYS A 55 -2.49 -15.74 6.03
C LYS A 55 -1.57 -16.17 4.89
N LEU A 56 -0.56 -15.35 4.59
CA LEU A 56 0.29 -15.56 3.42
C LEU A 56 1.09 -16.87 3.53
N PRO A 57 1.23 -17.62 2.42
CA PRO A 57 2.07 -18.82 2.41
C PRO A 57 3.56 -18.47 2.53
N PRO A 58 4.41 -19.42 2.96
CA PRO A 58 5.85 -19.20 3.04
C PRO A 58 6.45 -18.68 1.73
N GLY A 59 7.30 -17.65 1.82
CA GLY A 59 7.95 -17.03 0.66
C GLY A 59 7.10 -15.98 -0.08
N VAL A 60 5.82 -15.79 0.28
CA VAL A 60 4.97 -14.74 -0.30
C VAL A 60 4.86 -13.56 0.67
N VAL A 61 5.20 -12.37 0.20
CA VAL A 61 5.20 -11.15 0.99
C VAL A 61 4.61 -9.99 0.18
N TYR A 62 3.44 -9.49 0.58
CA TYR A 62 2.77 -8.38 -0.12
C TYR A 62 3.35 -7.00 0.16
N ARG A 63 4.02 -6.84 1.31
CA ARG A 63 4.64 -5.56 1.72
C ARG A 63 6.05 -5.79 2.26
N PRO A 64 7.05 -6.01 1.39
CA PRO A 64 8.44 -6.06 1.80
C PRO A 64 8.92 -4.68 2.29
N VAL A 65 9.95 -4.69 3.15
CA VAL A 65 10.70 -3.50 3.55
C VAL A 65 12.12 -3.66 3.04
N MET A 66 12.50 -2.84 2.06
CA MET A 66 13.86 -2.82 1.53
C MET A 66 14.77 -2.02 2.47
N ALA A 67 15.97 -2.54 2.73
CA ALA A 67 17.00 -1.85 3.49
C ALA A 67 18.18 -1.56 2.56
N GLU A 68 18.65 -0.32 2.56
CA GLU A 68 19.77 0.12 1.74
C GLU A 68 20.74 0.93 2.61
N GLU A 69 22.01 0.54 2.60
CA GLU A 69 23.08 1.36 3.18
C GLU A 69 23.50 2.43 2.16
N VAL A 70 23.52 3.68 2.59
CA VAL A 70 23.83 4.83 1.74
C VAL A 70 24.96 5.65 2.36
N GLY A 71 25.89 6.07 1.50
CA GLY A 71 27.04 6.89 1.88
C GLY A 71 28.30 6.06 2.07
N THR A 72 29.32 6.68 2.64
CA THR A 72 30.62 6.07 2.91
C THR A 72 31.10 6.56 4.27
N TYR A 73 31.94 5.77 4.94
CA TYR A 73 32.50 6.16 6.23
C TYR A 73 33.18 7.55 6.18
N PRO A 74 32.94 8.46 7.14
CA PRO A 74 32.14 8.31 8.36
C PRO A 74 30.65 8.69 8.21
N HIS A 75 30.19 9.04 7.01
CA HIS A 75 28.82 9.50 6.71
C HIS A 75 27.94 8.39 6.12
N VAL A 76 27.85 7.26 6.82
CA VAL A 76 27.01 6.12 6.44
C VAL A 76 25.65 6.18 7.13
N THR A 77 24.59 5.79 6.44
CA THR A 77 23.23 5.69 7.00
C THR A 77 22.44 4.55 6.37
N MET A 78 21.41 4.07 7.07
CA MET A 78 20.46 3.08 6.55
C MET A 78 19.18 3.77 6.11
N LYS A 79 18.72 3.46 4.89
CA LYS A 79 17.39 3.83 4.39
C LYS A 79 16.49 2.61 4.39
N PHE A 80 15.27 2.79 4.86
CA PHE A 80 14.24 1.76 4.86
C PHE A 80 13.08 2.18 3.97
N LEU A 81 12.71 1.32 3.02
CA LEU A 81 11.65 1.59 2.05
C LEU A 81 10.62 0.45 2.09
N PRO A 82 9.49 0.63 2.80
CA PRO A 82 8.32 -0.24 2.66
C PRO A 82 7.74 -0.12 1.25
N LYS A 83 7.56 -1.25 0.56
CA LYS A 83 7.03 -1.32 -0.82
C LYS A 83 5.75 -2.16 -0.90
N PRO A 84 4.58 -1.64 -0.44
CA PRO A 84 3.30 -2.30 -0.71
C PRO A 84 2.88 -2.16 -2.18
N CYS A 85 1.76 -2.79 -2.56
CA CYS A 85 1.06 -2.42 -3.79
C CYS A 85 0.79 -0.90 -3.82
N MET A 86 1.14 -0.25 -4.92
CA MET A 86 1.02 1.21 -5.06
C MET A 86 -0.40 1.69 -5.31
N GLN A 87 -1.35 0.77 -5.54
CA GLN A 87 -2.76 1.08 -5.78
C GLN A 87 -2.94 2.19 -6.83
N CYS A 88 -2.27 1.98 -7.98
CA CYS A 88 -2.08 2.99 -9.01
C CYS A 88 -3.42 3.54 -9.53
N ASP A 89 -3.45 4.84 -9.86
CA ASP A 89 -4.64 5.44 -10.46
C ASP A 89 -4.96 4.86 -11.83
N ASN A 90 -3.94 4.61 -12.65
CA ASN A 90 -4.00 3.91 -13.92
C ASN A 90 -3.18 2.60 -13.84
N PRO A 91 -3.75 1.52 -13.27
CA PRO A 91 -3.02 0.29 -13.00
C PRO A 91 -2.80 -0.54 -14.28
N PRO A 92 -1.55 -0.79 -14.72
CA PRO A 92 -1.29 -1.58 -15.91
C PRO A 92 -1.68 -3.06 -15.75
N CYS A 93 -1.82 -3.52 -14.51
CA CYS A 93 -2.18 -4.90 -14.19
C CYS A 93 -3.66 -5.24 -14.39
N THR A 94 -4.56 -4.26 -14.48
CA THR A 94 -6.00 -4.51 -14.69
C THR A 94 -6.34 -4.80 -16.16
N PRO A 95 -5.98 -3.98 -17.18
CA PRO A 95 -6.41 -4.24 -18.56
C PRO A 95 -5.79 -5.50 -19.17
N VAL A 96 -4.68 -6.00 -18.59
CA VAL A 96 -4.01 -7.23 -19.07
C VAL A 96 -4.64 -8.51 -18.53
N CYS A 97 -5.60 -8.42 -17.60
CA CYS A 97 -6.24 -9.60 -17.04
C CYS A 97 -7.29 -10.16 -18.02
N PRO A 98 -7.06 -11.35 -18.63
CA PRO A 98 -7.95 -11.86 -19.69
C PRO A 98 -9.33 -12.27 -19.17
N VAL A 99 -9.48 -12.42 -17.85
CA VAL A 99 -10.71 -12.87 -17.18
C VAL A 99 -11.25 -11.81 -16.23
N ASN A 100 -10.72 -10.57 -16.25
CA ASN A 100 -11.15 -9.49 -15.35
C ASN A 100 -11.10 -9.82 -13.84
N ALA A 101 -10.30 -10.81 -13.43
CA ALA A 101 -10.06 -11.13 -12.03
C ALA A 101 -9.29 -10.03 -11.29
N THR A 102 -8.38 -9.33 -11.97
CA THR A 102 -7.72 -8.12 -11.43
C THR A 102 -8.43 -6.88 -11.94
N TYR A 103 -9.04 -6.10 -11.05
CA TYR A 103 -9.82 -4.92 -11.38
C TYR A 103 -9.67 -3.81 -10.33
N LYS A 104 -10.06 -2.58 -10.69
CA LYS A 104 -10.16 -1.46 -9.75
C LYS A 104 -11.62 -1.34 -9.30
N ASN A 105 -11.88 -1.45 -8.01
CA ASN A 105 -13.24 -1.37 -7.47
C ASN A 105 -13.77 0.07 -7.45
N GLU A 106 -15.04 0.24 -7.05
CA GLU A 106 -15.71 1.54 -6.97
C GLU A 106 -15.01 2.54 -6.03
N GLU A 107 -14.34 2.06 -4.98
CA GLU A 107 -13.55 2.89 -4.05
C GLU A 107 -12.15 3.25 -4.58
N GLY A 108 -11.83 2.84 -5.81
CA GLY A 108 -10.55 3.12 -6.44
C GLY A 108 -9.40 2.20 -6.00
N VAL A 109 -9.69 1.08 -5.34
CA VAL A 109 -8.69 0.09 -4.91
C VAL A 109 -8.57 -1.03 -5.94
N VAL A 110 -7.35 -1.33 -6.35
CA VAL A 110 -6.99 -2.49 -7.18
C VAL A 110 -7.03 -3.75 -6.33
N VAL A 111 -7.89 -4.68 -6.73
CA VAL A 111 -8.16 -5.95 -6.05
C VAL A 111 -8.02 -7.13 -7.01
N ILE A 112 -7.91 -8.33 -6.46
CA ILE A 112 -7.90 -9.59 -7.21
C ILE A 112 -9.01 -10.48 -6.66
N ASP A 113 -9.93 -10.88 -7.53
CA ASP A 113 -10.86 -11.97 -7.26
C ASP A 113 -10.11 -13.30 -7.46
N TYR A 114 -9.83 -13.97 -6.34
CA TYR A 114 -9.08 -15.23 -6.35
C TYR A 114 -9.90 -16.42 -6.86
N ASP A 115 -11.24 -16.36 -6.79
CA ASP A 115 -12.11 -17.44 -7.30
C ASP A 115 -12.23 -17.36 -8.83
N HIS A 116 -12.08 -16.17 -9.40
CA HIS A 116 -12.04 -15.95 -10.84
C HIS A 116 -10.62 -16.09 -11.45
N CYS A 117 -9.58 -15.94 -10.64
CA CYS A 117 -8.19 -15.91 -11.13
C CYS A 117 -7.72 -17.26 -11.71
N ILE A 118 -7.36 -17.26 -12.99
CA ILE A 118 -6.84 -18.46 -13.69
C ILE A 118 -5.31 -18.65 -13.58
N GLY A 119 -4.62 -17.84 -12.77
CA GLY A 119 -3.17 -17.99 -12.54
C GLY A 119 -2.27 -17.72 -13.77
N CYS A 120 -2.75 -16.99 -14.78
CA CYS A 120 -2.02 -16.73 -16.04
C CYS A 120 -0.80 -15.79 -15.90
N ARG A 121 -0.65 -15.10 -14.77
CA ARG A 121 0.50 -14.24 -14.43
C ARG A 121 0.67 -12.97 -15.27
N ALA A 122 -0.26 -12.64 -16.17
CA ALA A 122 -0.19 -11.42 -16.99
C ALA A 122 -0.08 -10.14 -16.14
N CYS A 123 -0.83 -10.05 -15.04
CA CYS A 123 -0.77 -8.92 -14.10
C CYS A 123 0.61 -8.74 -13.46
N MET A 124 1.35 -9.84 -13.20
CA MET A 124 2.70 -9.77 -12.65
C MET A 124 3.71 -9.26 -13.67
N ALA A 125 3.59 -9.67 -14.94
CA ALA A 125 4.45 -9.17 -16.02
C ALA A 125 4.22 -7.68 -16.31
N ALA A 126 2.98 -7.20 -16.14
CA ALA A 126 2.63 -5.80 -16.37
C ALA A 126 2.94 -4.87 -15.18
N CYS A 127 3.10 -5.40 -13.96
CA CYS A 127 3.36 -4.59 -12.78
C CYS A 127 4.79 -4.04 -12.80
N PRO A 128 5.01 -2.71 -12.71
CA PRO A 128 6.35 -2.13 -12.70
C PRO A 128 7.00 -2.11 -11.31
N TYR A 129 6.32 -2.67 -10.29
CA TYR A 129 6.73 -2.71 -8.88
C TYR A 129 6.91 -4.14 -8.41
#